data_AF-A0A0H5RDK2-F1
#
_entry.id   AF-A0A0H5RDK2-F1
#
_cell.length_a   1.000
_cell.length_b   1.000
_cell.length_c   1.000
_cell.angle_alpha   90.00
_cell.angle_beta   90.00
_cell.angle_gamma   90.00
#
_symmetry.space_group_name_H-M   'P 1'
#
loop_
_entity.id
_entity.type
_entity.pdbx_description
1 polymer ?
#
loop_
_entity_poly.entity_id
_entity_poly.type
_entity_poly.pdbx_seq_one_letter_code
_entity_poly.pdbx_strand_id
1 'polypeptide(L)'
;DISGTYYGRDDDQELPKKGLGRCLHVSDFMFESCGFLNLENVLTADQKLKLRKSGLLPQNLRSRVIICPGKNADDWWDCEQLLAQCKHTLDLFEIAYPGEIMCAIFDCSSNHQAFAHDALVVSRMNVNPGG
;
A
#
# COMPACT_ATOMS: atom_id res chain seq x y z
N ASP A 1 -1.55 -30.62 18.36
CA ASP A 1 -2.82 -30.73 19.10
C ASP A 1 -3.05 -29.57 20.03
N ILE A 2 -3.95 -28.67 19.65
CA ILE A 2 -4.53 -27.68 20.56
C ILE A 2 -6.01 -28.06 20.67
N SER A 3 -6.31 -29.05 21.52
CA SER A 3 -7.68 -29.40 21.90
C SER A 3 -8.23 -28.31 22.81
N GLY A 4 -8.72 -27.23 22.20
CA GLY A 4 -9.48 -26.21 22.92
C GLY A 4 -10.94 -26.66 23.09
N THR A 5 -11.48 -26.55 24.31
CA THR A 5 -12.91 -26.74 24.57
C THR A 5 -13.72 -25.72 23.75
N TYR A 6 -14.54 -26.21 22.83
CA TYR A 6 -15.53 -25.41 22.10
C TYR A 6 -16.85 -25.39 22.89
N TYR A 7 -17.47 -24.22 22.99
CA TYR A 7 -18.79 -24.06 23.59
C TYR A 7 -19.75 -23.60 22.49
N GLY A 8 -20.53 -24.54 21.95
CA GLY A 8 -21.59 -24.32 20.96
C GLY A 8 -22.62 -25.44 21.06
N ARG A 9 -23.73 -25.32 20.34
CA ARG A 9 -24.75 -26.38 20.26
C ARG A 9 -24.24 -27.52 19.39
N ASP A 10 -24.86 -28.69 19.50
CA ASP A 10 -24.46 -29.90 18.76
C ASP A 10 -24.52 -29.73 17.23
N ASP A 11 -25.28 -28.76 16.74
CA ASP A 11 -25.44 -28.39 15.33
C ASP A 11 -24.64 -27.14 14.89
N ASP A 12 -23.94 -26.49 15.81
CA ASP A 12 -23.14 -25.31 15.48
C ASP A 12 -21.84 -25.70 14.75
N GLN A 13 -21.50 -24.92 13.72
CA GLN A 13 -20.22 -25.06 13.04
C GLN A 13 -19.09 -24.50 13.91
N GLU A 14 -18.10 -25.34 14.25
CA GLU A 14 -16.87 -24.89 14.90
C GLU A 14 -16.11 -23.91 13.99
N LEU A 15 -16.08 -22.63 14.38
CA LEU A 15 -15.28 -21.62 13.69
C LEU A 15 -13.83 -21.71 14.16
N PRO A 16 -12.85 -21.79 13.24
CA PRO A 16 -11.44 -21.75 13.62
C PRO A 16 -11.11 -20.45 14.37
N LYS A 17 -10.24 -20.54 15.38
CA LYS A 17 -9.80 -19.37 16.16
C LYS A 17 -9.28 -18.28 15.22
N LYS A 18 -9.88 -17.08 15.30
CA LYS A 18 -9.48 -15.89 14.53
C LYS A 18 -8.09 -15.31 14.87
N GLY A 19 -7.24 -16.04 15.60
CA GLY A 19 -5.97 -15.55 16.14
C GLY A 19 -4.72 -15.90 15.33
N LEU A 20 -4.81 -16.77 14.32
CA LEU A 20 -3.65 -17.17 13.49
C LEU A 20 -3.56 -16.40 12.17
N GLY A 21 -4.61 -15.67 11.79
CA GLY A 21 -4.60 -14.84 10.59
C GLY A 21 -3.74 -13.59 10.79
N ARG A 22 -2.85 -13.31 9.84
CA ARG A 22 -2.15 -12.01 9.76
C ARG A 22 -2.92 -11.11 8.80
N CYS A 23 -3.06 -9.84 9.16
CA CYS A 23 -3.61 -8.85 8.24
C CYS A 23 -2.63 -8.65 7.07
N LEU A 24 -3.15 -8.48 5.86
CA LEU A 24 -2.38 -8.23 4.66
C LEU A 24 -3.00 -7.04 3.94
N HIS A 25 -2.25 -5.96 3.81
CA HIS A 25 -2.62 -4.86 2.92
C HIS A 25 -1.75 -4.94 1.67
N VAL A 26 -2.41 -4.77 0.53
CA VAL A 26 -1.73 -4.71 -0.77
C VAL A 26 -2.20 -3.44 -1.44
N SER A 27 -1.26 -2.54 -1.69
CA SER A 27 -1.51 -1.32 -2.46
C SER A 27 -0.71 -1.39 -3.76
N ASP A 28 -1.29 -1.00 -4.87
CA ASP A 28 -0.64 -1.06 -6.18
C ASP A 28 -1.30 -0.09 -7.18
N PHE A 29 -0.59 0.19 -8.28
CA PHE A 29 -1.09 1.03 -9.37
C PHE A 29 -1.34 0.18 -10.61
N MET A 30 -2.56 0.26 -11.12
CA MET A 30 -2.99 -0.43 -12.32
C MET A 30 -3.06 0.53 -13.50
N PHE A 31 -2.51 0.09 -14.63
CA PHE A 31 -2.52 0.79 -15.90
C PHE A 31 -3.14 -0.11 -16.96
N GLU A 32 -3.86 0.48 -17.90
CA GLU A 32 -4.51 -0.25 -18.99
C GLU A 32 -3.51 -1.07 -19.83
N SER A 33 -2.32 -0.53 -20.07
CA SER A 33 -1.34 -1.12 -20.99
C SER A 33 -0.49 -2.25 -20.39
N CYS A 34 -0.38 -2.36 -19.05
CA CYS A 34 0.49 -3.37 -18.41
C CYS A 34 -0.11 -4.05 -17.17
N GLY A 35 -1.33 -3.72 -16.78
CA GLY A 35 -1.88 -4.14 -15.50
C GLY A 35 -1.12 -3.47 -14.37
N PHE A 36 -0.57 -4.24 -13.43
CA PHE A 36 0.25 -3.67 -12.36
C PHE A 36 1.58 -3.13 -12.89
N LEU A 37 1.92 -1.88 -12.53
CA LEU A 37 3.14 -1.26 -13.01
C LEU A 37 4.38 -2.02 -12.53
N ASN A 38 5.04 -2.66 -13.50
CA ASN A 38 6.24 -3.44 -13.29
C ASN A 38 7.17 -3.28 -14.50
N LEU A 39 8.31 -2.63 -14.29
CA LEU A 39 9.29 -2.38 -15.36
C LEU A 39 9.85 -3.67 -15.97
N GLU A 40 9.78 -4.81 -15.27
CA GLU A 40 10.16 -6.09 -15.86
C GLU A 40 9.29 -6.48 -17.05
N ASN A 41 8.00 -6.10 -17.01
CA ASN A 41 7.03 -6.43 -18.05
C ASN A 41 6.94 -5.36 -19.14
N VAL A 42 7.35 -4.12 -18.82
CA VAL A 42 7.25 -2.98 -19.73
C VAL A 42 8.53 -2.79 -20.55
N LEU A 43 9.69 -2.98 -19.96
CA LEU A 43 10.98 -2.71 -20.62
C LEU A 43 11.52 -3.90 -21.39
N THR A 44 12.14 -3.62 -22.52
CA THR A 44 12.96 -4.60 -23.27
C THR A 44 14.29 -4.88 -22.57
N ALA A 45 14.95 -5.99 -22.92
CA ALA A 45 16.26 -6.35 -22.36
C ALA A 45 17.32 -5.25 -22.60
N ASP A 46 17.30 -4.62 -23.78
CA ASP A 46 18.23 -3.55 -24.14
C ASP A 46 18.00 -2.28 -23.33
N GLN A 47 16.73 -1.91 -23.10
CA GLN A 47 16.38 -0.76 -22.24
C GLN A 47 16.84 -0.99 -20.81
N LYS A 48 16.58 -2.18 -20.24
CA LYS A 48 17.06 -2.54 -18.89
C LYS A 48 18.59 -2.48 -18.81
N LEU A 49 19.30 -3.00 -19.81
CA LEU A 49 20.76 -2.97 -19.82
C LEU A 49 21.30 -1.52 -19.87
N LYS A 50 20.69 -0.65 -20.67
CA LYS A 50 21.05 0.77 -20.73
C LYS A 50 20.84 1.46 -19.38
N LEU A 51 19.66 1.29 -18.77
CA LEU A 51 19.33 1.89 -17.47
C LEU A 51 20.21 1.36 -16.33
N ARG A 52 20.56 0.07 -16.35
CA ARG A 52 21.52 -0.50 -15.39
C ARG A 52 22.90 0.12 -15.52
N LYS A 53 23.39 0.28 -16.76
CA LYS A 53 24.71 0.89 -17.02
C LYS A 53 24.75 2.36 -16.63
N SER A 54 23.65 3.09 -16.78
CA SER A 54 23.55 4.50 -16.37
C SER A 54 23.27 4.69 -14.88
N GLY A 55 23.00 3.61 -14.12
CA GLY A 55 22.63 3.69 -12.71
C GLY A 55 21.23 4.27 -12.47
N LEU A 56 20.39 4.37 -13.51
CA LEU A 56 19.04 4.94 -13.43
C LEU A 56 17.96 3.87 -13.23
N LEU A 57 18.33 2.59 -13.24
CA LEU A 57 17.36 1.52 -12.96
C LEU A 57 17.09 1.45 -11.44
N PRO A 58 15.84 1.64 -10.99
CA PRO A 58 15.50 1.51 -9.57
C PRO A 58 15.72 0.09 -9.06
N GLN A 59 16.02 -0.05 -7.76
CA GLN A 59 16.20 -1.36 -7.13
C GLN A 59 14.89 -2.16 -7.11
N ASN A 60 13.77 -1.51 -6.79
CA ASN A 60 12.45 -2.10 -6.86
C ASN A 60 11.78 -1.68 -8.16
N LEU A 61 11.47 -2.65 -9.01
CA LEU A 61 10.88 -2.43 -10.34
C LEU A 61 9.35 -2.41 -10.34
N ARG A 62 8.72 -2.63 -9.20
CA ARG A 62 7.27 -2.75 -9.04
C ARG A 62 6.74 -1.59 -8.19
N SER A 63 5.56 -1.07 -8.55
CA SER A 63 4.83 -0.09 -7.73
C SER A 63 4.20 -0.72 -6.48
N ARG A 64 4.01 -2.04 -6.47
CA ARG A 64 3.33 -2.76 -5.39
C ARG A 64 4.01 -2.57 -4.04
N VAL A 65 3.20 -2.26 -3.04
CA VAL A 65 3.57 -2.28 -1.62
C VAL A 65 2.70 -3.33 -0.93
N ILE A 66 3.34 -4.23 -0.18
CA ILE A 66 2.70 -5.25 0.63
C ILE A 66 3.05 -4.94 2.08
N ILE A 67 2.05 -4.86 2.93
CA ILE A 67 2.19 -4.53 4.35
C ILE A 67 1.52 -5.65 5.12
N CYS A 68 2.19 -6.14 6.15
CA CYS A 68 1.70 -7.20 7.01
C CYS A 68 1.53 -6.67 8.44
N PRO A 69 0.48 -5.89 8.76
CA PRO A 69 0.37 -5.24 10.04
C PRO A 69 0.27 -6.22 11.21
N GLY A 70 0.85 -5.86 12.35
CA GLY A 70 0.73 -6.64 13.58
C GLY A 70 1.74 -6.29 14.68
N LYS A 71 1.62 -6.97 15.83
CA LYS A 71 2.58 -6.81 16.93
C LYS A 71 3.97 -7.29 16.48
N ASN A 72 4.98 -6.43 16.58
CA ASN A 72 6.34 -6.68 16.08
C ASN A 72 6.38 -6.96 14.56
N ALA A 73 5.46 -6.37 13.80
CA ALA A 73 5.42 -6.46 12.34
C ALA A 73 5.32 -5.04 11.76
N ASP A 74 4.91 -4.93 10.49
CA ASP A 74 4.78 -3.64 9.83
C ASP A 74 3.71 -2.76 10.51
N ASP A 75 3.81 -1.46 10.28
CA ASP A 75 2.79 -0.51 10.71
C ASP A 75 1.49 -0.69 9.92
N TRP A 76 0.41 -0.11 10.44
CA TRP A 76 -0.84 -0.03 9.70
C TRP A 76 -0.69 0.88 8.47
N TRP A 77 -1.52 0.69 7.44
CA TRP A 77 -1.49 1.55 6.26
C TRP A 77 -1.86 2.99 6.63
N ASP A 78 -1.06 3.95 6.16
CA ASP A 78 -1.24 5.39 6.42
C ASP A 78 -0.95 6.26 5.17
N CYS A 79 -1.17 7.57 5.30
CA CYS A 79 -0.91 8.54 4.24
C CYS A 79 0.58 8.71 3.91
N GLU A 80 1.49 8.54 4.86
CA GLU A 80 2.93 8.72 4.59
C GLU A 80 3.44 7.60 3.70
N GLN A 81 3.01 6.36 3.96
CA GLN A 81 3.28 5.20 3.14
C GLN A 81 2.65 5.32 1.75
N LEU A 82 1.43 5.86 1.64
CA LEU A 82 0.81 6.19 0.34
C LEU A 82 1.65 7.21 -0.44
N LEU A 83 2.10 8.30 0.20
CA LEU A 83 2.93 9.32 -0.44
C LEU A 83 4.27 8.76 -0.91
N ALA A 84 4.91 7.91 -0.09
CA ALA A 84 6.14 7.22 -0.46
C ALA A 84 5.91 6.30 -1.68
N GLN A 85 4.82 5.54 -1.69
CA GLN A 85 4.44 4.71 -2.82
C GLN A 85 4.16 5.53 -4.09
N CYS A 86 3.49 6.69 -3.96
CA CYS A 86 3.21 7.57 -5.08
C CYS A 86 4.50 8.10 -5.72
N LYS A 87 5.47 8.55 -4.91
CA LYS A 87 6.79 9.01 -5.41
C LYS A 87 7.51 7.89 -6.15
N HIS A 88 7.60 6.71 -5.54
CA HIS A 88 8.23 5.55 -6.18
C HIS A 88 7.52 5.15 -7.48
N THR A 89 6.18 5.21 -7.51
CA THR A 89 5.39 4.90 -8.70
C THR A 89 5.62 5.93 -9.81
N LEU A 90 5.75 7.21 -9.47
CA LEU A 90 6.08 8.27 -10.44
C LEU A 90 7.45 8.01 -11.07
N ASP A 91 8.47 7.65 -10.29
CA ASP A 91 9.80 7.32 -10.81
C ASP A 91 9.74 6.14 -11.79
N LEU A 92 8.94 5.11 -11.47
CA LEU A 92 8.72 3.98 -12.38
C LEU A 92 7.93 4.40 -13.63
N PHE A 93 6.94 5.27 -13.48
CA PHE A 93 6.11 5.75 -14.58
C PHE A 93 6.93 6.55 -15.58
N GLU A 94 7.80 7.47 -15.14
CA GLU A 94 8.67 8.26 -16.02
C GLU A 94 9.60 7.39 -16.86
N ILE A 95 10.03 6.24 -16.33
CA ILE A 95 10.84 5.25 -17.06
C ILE A 95 9.97 4.45 -18.05
N ALA A 96 8.78 4.03 -17.61
CA ALA A 96 7.88 3.20 -18.39
C ALA A 96 7.25 3.97 -19.57
N TYR A 97 6.91 5.24 -19.37
CA TYR A 97 6.19 6.09 -20.32
C TYR A 97 6.82 7.49 -20.40
N PRO A 98 8.01 7.62 -21.02
CA PRO A 98 8.73 8.88 -21.05
C PRO A 98 7.95 9.99 -21.76
N GLY A 99 7.73 11.12 -21.06
CA GLY A 99 7.03 12.29 -21.59
C GLY A 99 5.51 12.24 -21.51
N GLU A 100 4.94 11.17 -20.95
CA GLU A 100 3.51 11.04 -20.72
C GLU A 100 3.08 11.66 -19.38
N ILE A 101 1.77 11.87 -19.20
CA ILE A 101 1.19 12.38 -17.95
C ILE A 101 0.39 11.28 -17.27
N MET A 102 0.74 10.96 -16.02
CA MET A 102 -0.01 10.01 -15.20
C MET A 102 -1.24 10.69 -14.58
N CYS A 103 -2.43 10.16 -14.84
CA CYS A 103 -3.64 10.48 -14.09
C CYS A 103 -4.04 9.27 -13.23
N ALA A 104 -3.94 9.40 -11.91
CA ALA A 104 -4.29 8.34 -10.97
C ALA A 104 -5.63 8.63 -10.30
N ILE A 105 -6.48 7.61 -10.21
CA ILE A 105 -7.75 7.64 -9.47
C ILE A 105 -7.61 6.65 -8.31
N PHE A 106 -7.84 7.12 -7.10
CA PHE A 106 -7.76 6.30 -5.90
C PHE A 106 -9.16 5.90 -5.44
N ASP A 107 -9.42 4.59 -5.39
CA ASP A 107 -10.52 4.03 -4.60
C ASP A 107 -10.08 4.04 -3.14
N CYS A 108 -10.80 4.76 -2.29
CA CYS A 108 -10.41 4.94 -0.91
C CYS A 108 -11.22 4.06 0.03
N SER A 109 -10.61 2.97 0.47
CA SER A 109 -10.93 2.32 1.74
C SER A 109 -10.34 3.14 2.91
N SER A 110 -11.21 3.69 3.77
CA SER A 110 -10.94 4.36 5.08
C SER A 110 -9.92 5.52 5.18
N ASN A 111 -9.01 5.74 4.21
CA ASN A 111 -7.98 6.78 4.30
C ASN A 111 -8.55 8.21 4.12
N HIS A 112 -9.79 8.35 3.64
CA HIS A 112 -10.48 9.65 3.54
C HIS A 112 -10.78 10.33 4.89
N GLN A 113 -10.59 9.66 6.02
CA GLN A 113 -10.76 10.28 7.36
C GLN A 113 -9.43 10.66 8.01
N ALA A 114 -8.29 10.38 7.38
CA ALA A 114 -6.98 10.76 7.90
C ALA A 114 -6.74 12.25 7.65
N PHE A 115 -6.88 13.04 8.70
CA PHE A 115 -6.47 14.44 8.69
C PHE A 115 -4.94 14.54 8.58
N ALA A 116 -4.45 15.49 7.77
CA ALA A 116 -3.03 15.83 7.76
C ALA A 116 -2.55 16.18 9.19
N HIS A 117 -1.27 15.97 9.47
CA HIS A 117 -0.72 16.23 10.81
C HIS A 117 -0.98 17.68 11.28
N ASP A 118 -0.91 18.61 10.34
CA ASP A 118 -1.14 20.05 10.51
C ASP A 118 -2.57 20.49 10.17
N ALA A 119 -3.47 19.56 9.83
CA ALA A 119 -4.84 19.90 9.55
C ALA A 119 -5.53 20.46 10.80
N LEU A 120 -6.26 21.56 10.63
CA LEU A 120 -7.08 22.14 11.69
C LEU A 120 -8.29 21.24 11.93
N VAL A 121 -8.23 20.40 12.95
CA VAL A 121 -9.32 19.50 13.33
C VAL A 121 -10.07 20.09 14.51
N VAL A 122 -11.36 20.45 14.31
CA VAL A 122 -12.19 21.08 15.35
C VAL A 122 -12.24 20.26 16.65
N SER A 123 -12.26 18.93 16.56
CA SER A 123 -12.22 18.06 17.76
C SER A 123 -10.87 18.08 18.51
N ARG A 124 -9.80 18.59 17.89
CA ARG A 124 -8.47 18.79 18.49
C ARG A 124 -8.24 20.24 18.91
N MET A 125 -9.16 21.15 18.59
CA MET A 125 -9.07 22.55 19.00
C MET A 125 -9.57 22.70 20.43
N ASN A 126 -8.90 23.55 21.21
CA ASN A 126 -9.40 23.94 22.51
C ASN A 126 -10.69 24.77 22.35
N VAL A 127 -11.73 24.35 23.06
CA VAL A 127 -13.07 24.95 22.99
C VAL A 127 -13.18 26.21 23.88
N ASN A 128 -12.21 26.42 24.78
CA ASN A 128 -12.25 27.49 25.77
C ASN A 128 -11.32 28.67 25.42
N PRO A 129 -11.71 29.91 25.79
CA PRO A 129 -10.83 31.07 25.62
C PRO A 129 -9.60 30.94 26.52
N GLY A 130 -8.42 30.95 25.90
CA GLY A 130 -7.11 30.81 26.55
C GLY A 130 -6.38 29.50 26.25
N GLY A 131 -7.06 28.53 25.63
CA GLY A 131 -6.57 27.16 25.47
C GLY A 131 -7.11 26.28 26.60
#